data_AF-A0AA39FMA9-F1
#
_entry.id   AF-A0AA39FMA9-F1
#
_cell.length_a   1.000
_cell.length_b   1.000
_cell.length_c   1.000
_cell.angle_alpha   90.00
_cell.angle_beta   90.00
_cell.angle_gamma   90.00
#
_symmetry.space_group_name_H-M   'P 1'
#
loop_
_entity.id
_entity.type
_entity.pdbx_description
1 polymer ?
#
loop_
_entity_poly.entity_id
_entity_poly.type
_entity_poly.pdbx_seq_one_letter_code
_entity_poly.pdbx_strand_id
1 'polypeptide(L)'
;MEKPGSSMGPESVEEFEDRDPNNLNQHLQVMWDDVIGEPEGIRSPECAWRLSGHCFRLSRGCCYIFLSILVAPFVALLLGFTFACLSFQHIWCIAPCLRVWKITCAATRTFFTACAHALVRPCTESLGYVFQHIRISSQRLPDGPNAKDDALIV
;
A
#
# COMPACT_ATOMS: atom_id res chain seq x y z
N MET A 1 -2.21 -62.39 21.02
CA MET A 1 -2.20 -62.41 19.55
C MET A 1 -2.30 -60.95 19.11
N GLU A 2 -1.15 -60.28 19.15
CA GLU A 2 -1.00 -58.86 18.87
C GLU A 2 -0.94 -58.66 17.35
N LYS A 3 -1.74 -57.74 16.81
CA LYS A 3 -1.63 -57.30 15.42
C LYS A 3 -0.46 -56.32 15.32
N PRO A 4 0.51 -56.52 14.41
CA PRO A 4 1.66 -55.65 14.28
C PRO A 4 1.24 -54.30 13.67
N GLY A 5 1.82 -53.23 14.20
CA GLY A 5 1.64 -51.86 13.73
C GLY A 5 2.03 -51.74 12.25
N SER A 6 1.10 -51.22 11.46
CA SER A 6 1.38 -50.73 10.12
C SER A 6 2.12 -49.40 10.26
N SER A 7 3.44 -49.46 10.16
CA SER A 7 4.31 -48.32 9.95
C SER A 7 4.09 -47.82 8.52
N MET A 8 3.18 -46.86 8.32
CA MET A 8 3.20 -46.05 7.10
C MET A 8 4.45 -45.17 7.16
N GLY A 9 5.40 -45.42 6.24
CA GLY A 9 6.54 -44.56 5.99
C GLY A 9 6.09 -43.15 5.59
N PRO A 10 7.01 -42.19 5.49
CA PRO A 10 6.66 -40.82 5.12
C PRO A 10 6.11 -40.87 3.70
N GLU A 11 4.80 -40.71 3.55
CA GLU A 11 4.22 -40.33 2.27
C GLU A 11 4.89 -39.00 1.91
N SER A 12 5.67 -39.00 0.84
CA SER A 12 6.12 -37.80 0.18
C SER A 12 4.86 -37.04 -0.23
N VAL A 13 4.42 -36.14 0.62
CA VAL A 13 3.49 -35.07 0.26
C VAL A 13 4.19 -34.33 -0.87
N GLU A 14 3.81 -34.61 -2.11
CA GLU A 14 4.12 -33.71 -3.21
C GLU A 14 3.43 -32.39 -2.88
N GLU A 15 4.19 -31.47 -2.29
CA GLU A 15 3.76 -30.13 -1.97
C GLU A 15 3.51 -29.43 -3.31
N PHE A 16 2.24 -29.37 -3.72
CA PHE A 16 1.85 -28.64 -4.92
C PHE A 16 2.33 -27.19 -4.79
N GLU A 17 3.03 -26.69 -5.81
CA GLU A 17 3.52 -25.32 -5.84
C GLU A 17 2.36 -24.34 -5.69
N ASP A 18 2.44 -23.45 -4.70
CA ASP A 18 1.49 -22.35 -4.55
C ASP A 18 1.68 -21.37 -5.71
N ARG A 19 0.65 -21.31 -6.58
CA ARG A 19 0.64 -20.46 -7.78
C ARG A 19 0.20 -19.02 -7.49
N ASP A 20 -0.27 -18.71 -6.29
CA ASP A 20 -0.66 -17.36 -5.86
C ASP A 20 -0.03 -16.96 -4.50
N PRO A 21 1.32 -16.96 -4.38
CA PRO A 21 2.00 -16.71 -3.10
C PRO A 21 1.75 -15.29 -2.56
N ASN A 22 1.40 -14.34 -3.44
CA ASN A 22 1.10 -12.95 -3.08
C ASN A 22 -0.40 -12.70 -2.84
N ASN A 23 -1.23 -13.75 -2.87
CA ASN A 23 -2.65 -13.64 -2.59
C ASN A 23 -3.40 -12.63 -3.50
N LEU A 24 -3.02 -12.54 -4.77
CA LEU A 24 -3.59 -11.59 -5.72
C LEU A 24 -5.06 -11.90 -6.03
N ASN A 25 -5.48 -13.16 -5.89
CA ASN A 25 -6.76 -13.65 -6.39
C ASN A 25 -7.69 -14.20 -5.29
N GLN A 26 -7.53 -13.80 -4.03
CA GLN A 26 -8.41 -14.25 -2.93
C GLN A 26 -9.90 -14.04 -3.23
N HIS A 27 -10.25 -12.95 -3.91
CA HIS A 27 -11.62 -12.62 -4.29
C HIS A 27 -12.26 -13.59 -5.31
N LEU A 28 -11.47 -14.43 -5.99
CA LEU A 28 -11.96 -15.43 -6.95
C LEU A 28 -12.26 -16.79 -6.30
N GLN A 29 -12.02 -16.94 -5.00
CA GLN A 29 -12.29 -18.17 -4.24
C GLN A 29 -13.79 -18.33 -3.94
N VAL A 30 -14.61 -18.41 -4.99
CA VAL A 30 -16.06 -18.56 -4.89
C VAL A 30 -16.42 -20.05 -4.81
N MET A 31 -17.23 -20.47 -3.84
CA MET A 31 -17.76 -21.83 -3.77
C MET A 31 -19.19 -21.91 -4.33
N TRP A 32 -19.68 -23.13 -4.61
CA TRP A 32 -21.06 -23.34 -5.09
C TRP A 32 -22.09 -22.74 -4.12
N ASP A 33 -21.86 -22.95 -2.82
CA ASP A 33 -22.74 -22.48 -1.75
C ASP A 33 -22.76 -20.95 -1.65
N ASP A 34 -21.68 -20.27 -2.06
CA ASP A 34 -21.61 -18.79 -2.08
C ASP A 34 -22.44 -18.18 -3.22
N VAL A 35 -22.68 -18.93 -4.30
CA VAL A 35 -23.38 -18.43 -5.50
C VAL A 35 -24.88 -18.67 -5.42
N ILE A 36 -25.28 -19.89 -5.05
CA ILE A 36 -26.68 -20.32 -5.08
C ILE A 36 -27.30 -20.42 -3.69
N GLY A 37 -26.48 -20.65 -2.65
CA GLY A 37 -26.85 -20.83 -1.24
C GLY A 37 -28.35 -20.77 -0.90
N GLU A 38 -28.96 -21.93 -0.72
CA GLU A 38 -30.39 -22.01 -0.35
C GLU A 38 -30.61 -21.72 1.15
N PRO A 39 -31.66 -20.98 1.52
CA PRO A 39 -32.00 -20.71 2.92
C PRO A 39 -32.61 -21.94 3.61
N GLU A 40 -32.52 -22.02 4.95
CA GLU A 40 -32.98 -23.20 5.71
C GLU A 40 -34.46 -23.56 5.53
N GLY A 41 -35.31 -22.57 5.22
CA GLY A 41 -36.76 -22.76 5.07
C GLY A 41 -37.23 -23.30 3.72
N ILE A 42 -36.41 -23.21 2.67
CA ILE A 42 -36.77 -23.64 1.31
C ILE A 42 -35.56 -24.33 0.69
N ARG A 43 -35.62 -25.65 0.57
CA ARG A 43 -34.51 -26.47 0.07
C ARG A 43 -34.92 -27.31 -1.13
N SER A 44 -34.10 -27.29 -2.16
CA SER A 44 -34.17 -28.20 -3.28
C SER A 44 -33.94 -29.65 -2.84
N PRO A 45 -34.45 -30.64 -3.59
CA PRO A 45 -34.13 -32.05 -3.35
C PRO A 45 -32.62 -32.29 -3.37
N GLU A 46 -32.13 -33.12 -2.43
CA GLU A 46 -30.70 -33.38 -2.22
C GLU A 46 -29.97 -33.88 -3.50
N CYS A 47 -30.66 -34.66 -4.34
CA CYS A 47 -30.10 -35.14 -5.61
C CYS A 47 -29.86 -34.00 -6.61
N ALA A 48 -30.81 -33.05 -6.72
CA ALA A 48 -30.69 -31.90 -7.60
C ALA A 48 -29.60 -30.95 -7.11
N TRP A 49 -29.52 -30.73 -5.79
CA TRP A 49 -28.46 -29.94 -5.15
C TRP A 49 -27.06 -30.49 -5.44
N ARG A 50 -26.84 -31.80 -5.22
CA ARG A 50 -25.53 -32.43 -5.47
C ARG A 50 -25.15 -32.44 -6.94
N LEU A 51 -26.10 -32.77 -7.83
CA LEU A 51 -25.83 -32.84 -9.26
C LEU A 51 -25.46 -31.47 -9.82
N SER A 52 -26.24 -30.45 -9.50
CA SER A 52 -25.97 -29.07 -9.94
C SER A 52 -24.63 -28.55 -9.40
N GLY A 53 -24.32 -28.80 -8.12
CA GLY A 53 -23.02 -28.46 -7.54
C GLY A 53 -21.84 -29.20 -8.19
N HIS A 54 -22.00 -30.46 -8.57
CA HIS A 54 -20.98 -31.21 -9.31
C HIS A 54 -20.79 -30.66 -10.73
N CYS A 55 -21.89 -30.41 -11.45
CA CYS A 55 -21.86 -29.78 -12.76
C CYS A 55 -21.17 -28.42 -12.74
N PHE A 56 -21.44 -27.59 -11.73
CA PHE A 56 -20.80 -26.28 -11.55
C PHE A 56 -19.28 -26.39 -11.37
N ARG A 57 -18.81 -27.28 -10.48
CA ARG A 57 -17.38 -27.46 -10.25
C ARG A 57 -16.66 -27.97 -11.50
N LEU A 58 -17.28 -28.93 -12.19
CA LEU A 58 -16.72 -29.51 -13.41
C LEU A 58 -16.68 -28.48 -14.54
N SER A 59 -17.79 -27.79 -14.81
CA SER A 59 -17.84 -26.79 -15.89
C SER A 59 -16.83 -25.67 -15.66
N ARG A 60 -16.75 -25.14 -14.43
CA ARG A 60 -15.77 -24.11 -14.06
C ARG A 60 -14.35 -24.60 -14.25
N GLY A 61 -14.01 -25.79 -13.76
CA GLY A 61 -12.68 -26.37 -13.89
C GLY A 61 -12.29 -26.59 -15.35
N CYS A 62 -13.16 -27.22 -16.13
CA CYS A 62 -12.91 -27.48 -17.55
C CYS A 62 -12.76 -26.19 -18.36
N CYS A 63 -13.65 -25.22 -18.19
CA CYS A 63 -13.56 -23.93 -18.88
C CYS A 63 -12.28 -23.18 -18.50
N TYR A 64 -11.92 -23.15 -17.21
CA TYR A 64 -10.70 -22.49 -16.75
C TYR A 64 -9.44 -23.13 -17.34
N ILE A 65 -9.36 -24.48 -17.33
CA ILE A 65 -8.23 -25.21 -17.91
C ILE A 65 -8.12 -24.93 -19.41
N PHE A 66 -9.24 -25.01 -20.14
CA PHE A 66 -9.25 -24.75 -21.57
C PHE A 66 -8.77 -23.33 -21.92
N LEU A 67 -9.29 -22.32 -21.22
CA LEU A 67 -8.84 -20.94 -21.38
C LEU A 67 -7.38 -20.75 -20.99
N SER A 68 -6.93 -21.43 -19.94
CA SER A 68 -5.54 -21.36 -19.48
C SER A 68 -4.56 -21.98 -20.48
N ILE A 69 -4.92 -23.08 -21.15
CA ILE A 69 -4.07 -23.71 -22.15
C ILE A 69 -4.00 -22.86 -23.42
N LEU A 70 -5.13 -22.32 -23.86
CA LEU A 70 -5.19 -21.61 -25.13
C LEU A 70 -4.81 -20.14 -25.02
N VAL A 71 -5.38 -19.42 -24.06
CA VAL A 71 -5.32 -17.95 -24.00
C VAL A 71 -4.17 -17.46 -23.12
N ALA A 72 -3.89 -18.14 -22.00
CA ALA A 72 -2.88 -17.66 -21.06
C ALA A 72 -1.48 -17.51 -21.66
N PRO A 73 -0.97 -18.38 -22.55
CA PRO A 73 0.35 -18.20 -23.16
C PRO A 73 0.44 -16.92 -23.99
N PHE A 74 -0.61 -16.58 -24.75
CA PHE A 74 -0.65 -15.35 -25.54
C PHE A 74 -0.68 -14.11 -24.63
N VAL A 75 -1.49 -14.13 -23.57
CA VAL A 75 -1.54 -13.04 -22.59
C VAL A 75 -0.20 -12.90 -21.87
N ALA A 76 0.43 -14.01 -21.46
CA ALA A 76 1.74 -14.00 -20.81
C ALA A 76 2.82 -13.41 -21.73
N LEU A 77 2.81 -13.74 -23.02
CA LEU A 77 3.73 -13.16 -24.00
C LEU A 77 3.54 -11.65 -24.13
N LEU A 78 2.30 -11.18 -24.25
CA LEU A 78 1.99 -9.75 -24.33
C LEU A 78 2.44 -9.02 -23.06
N LEU A 79 2.13 -9.56 -21.87
CA LEU A 79 2.57 -8.98 -20.60
C LEU A 79 4.09 -8.95 -20.51
N GLY A 80 4.77 -10.06 -20.83
CA GLY A 80 6.24 -10.12 -20.84
C GLY A 80 6.86 -9.03 -21.73
N PHE A 81 6.33 -8.84 -22.94
CA PHE A 81 6.78 -7.77 -23.84
C PHE A 81 6.54 -6.38 -23.23
N THR A 82 5.37 -6.11 -22.65
CA THR A 82 5.09 -4.82 -22.01
C THR A 82 6.06 -4.53 -20.86
N PHE A 83 6.34 -5.51 -19.99
CA PHE A 83 7.29 -5.35 -18.90
C PHE A 83 8.73 -5.19 -19.39
N ALA A 84 9.10 -5.81 -20.50
CA ALA A 84 10.41 -5.60 -21.12
C ALA A 84 10.56 -4.16 -21.63
N CYS A 85 9.56 -3.63 -22.34
CA CYS A 85 9.54 -2.23 -22.79
C CYS A 85 9.57 -1.25 -21.61
N LEU A 86 8.76 -1.49 -20.57
CA LEU A 86 8.75 -0.66 -19.35
C LEU A 86 10.12 -0.66 -18.66
N SER A 87 10.76 -1.83 -18.55
CA SER A 87 12.10 -1.94 -17.96
C SER A 87 13.14 -1.19 -18.79
N PHE A 88 13.09 -1.31 -20.12
CA PHE A 88 13.97 -0.57 -21.02
C PHE A 88 13.79 0.94 -20.87
N GLN A 89 12.54 1.42 -20.95
CA GLN A 89 12.18 2.83 -20.74
C GLN A 89 12.72 3.35 -19.41
N HIS A 90 12.54 2.59 -18.32
CA HIS A 90 12.95 3.02 -17.00
C HIS A 90 14.47 3.11 -16.86
N ILE A 91 15.20 2.11 -17.35
CA ILE A 91 16.66 2.04 -17.23
C ILE A 91 17.35 3.05 -18.16
N TRP A 92 16.93 3.11 -19.42
CA TRP A 92 17.65 3.84 -20.46
C TRP A 92 17.15 5.27 -20.66
N CYS A 93 15.90 5.58 -20.32
CA CYS A 93 15.34 6.91 -20.49
C CYS A 93 15.10 7.59 -19.14
N ILE A 94 14.30 6.99 -18.27
CA ILE A 94 13.85 7.66 -17.03
C ILE A 94 15.01 7.86 -16.04
N ALA A 95 15.79 6.81 -15.76
CA ALA A 95 16.89 6.89 -14.81
C ALA A 95 17.93 7.99 -15.15
N PRO A 96 18.46 8.10 -16.39
CA PRO A 96 19.37 9.20 -16.72
C PRO A 96 18.67 10.57 -16.71
N CYS A 97 17.42 10.67 -17.20
CA CYS A 97 16.66 11.92 -17.12
C CYS A 97 16.48 12.40 -15.67
N LEU A 98 16.16 11.49 -14.74
CA LEU A 98 16.07 11.82 -13.31
C LEU A 98 17.42 12.25 -12.73
N ARG A 99 18.54 11.67 -13.18
CA ARG A 99 19.87 12.11 -12.76
C ARG A 99 20.16 13.55 -13.23
N VAL A 100 19.88 13.86 -14.50
CA VAL A 100 20.03 15.22 -15.04
C VAL A 100 19.13 16.20 -14.29
N TRP A 101 17.85 15.85 -14.14
CA TRP A 101 16.88 16.65 -13.40
C TRP A 101 17.36 16.95 -11.97
N LYS A 102 17.90 15.96 -11.27
CA LYS A 102 18.43 16.12 -9.92
C LYS A 102 19.59 17.13 -9.88
N ILE A 103 20.48 17.11 -10.87
CA ILE A 103 21.59 18.08 -11.00
C ILE A 103 21.03 19.49 -11.25
N THR A 104 20.08 19.62 -12.17
CA THR A 104 19.44 20.91 -12.48
C THR A 104 18.70 21.48 -11.28
N CYS A 105 17.96 20.65 -10.54
CA CYS A 105 17.30 21.04 -9.31
C CYS A 105 18.30 21.45 -8.22
N ALA A 106 19.46 20.80 -8.12
CA ALA A 106 20.49 21.19 -7.17
C ALA A 106 21.03 22.60 -7.47
N ALA A 107 21.29 22.92 -8.74
CA ALA A 107 21.68 24.27 -9.16
C ALA A 107 20.56 25.29 -8.88
N THR A 108 19.33 24.93 -9.23
CA THR A 108 18.14 25.75 -8.98
C THR A 108 17.96 26.03 -7.49
N ARG A 109 18.13 25.01 -6.64
CA ARG A 109 18.09 25.16 -5.18
C ARG A 109 19.11 26.19 -4.71
N THR A 110 20.36 26.11 -5.17
CA THR A 110 21.39 27.09 -4.80
C THR A 110 20.97 28.52 -5.16
N PHE A 111 20.43 28.72 -6.37
CA PHE A 111 19.91 30.02 -6.80
C PHE A 111 18.78 30.51 -5.90
N PHE A 112 17.75 29.69 -5.67
CA PHE A 112 16.63 30.05 -4.80
C PHE A 112 17.06 30.31 -3.35
N THR A 113 18.02 29.54 -2.81
CA THR A 113 18.56 29.81 -1.48
C THR A 113 19.29 31.15 -1.42
N ALA A 114 20.03 31.53 -2.48
CA ALA A 114 20.67 32.83 -2.54
C ALA A 114 19.63 33.96 -2.57
N CYS A 115 18.58 33.82 -3.38
CA CYS A 115 17.45 34.77 -3.41
C CYS A 115 16.74 34.86 -2.05
N ALA A 116 16.46 33.72 -1.42
CA ALA A 116 15.85 33.68 -0.10
C ALA A 116 16.74 34.35 0.95
N HIS A 117 18.06 34.14 0.93
CA HIS A 117 18.98 34.86 1.80
C HIS A 117 19.00 36.36 1.53
N ALA A 118 18.92 36.79 0.27
CA ALA A 118 18.92 38.21 -0.08
C ALA A 118 17.61 38.93 0.32
N LEU A 119 16.47 38.23 0.30
CA LEU A 119 15.15 38.84 0.53
C LEU A 119 14.59 38.55 1.93
N VAL A 120 14.62 37.28 2.34
CA VAL A 120 13.95 36.83 3.56
C VAL A 120 14.77 37.21 4.79
N ARG A 121 16.11 37.06 4.76
CA ARG A 121 16.94 37.46 5.92
C ARG A 121 16.73 38.92 6.34
N PRO A 122 16.87 39.93 5.47
CA PRO A 122 16.69 41.32 5.90
C PRO A 122 15.26 41.59 6.39
N CYS A 123 14.24 40.99 5.79
CA CYS A 123 12.87 41.09 6.28
C CYS A 123 12.71 40.50 7.69
N THR A 124 13.26 39.30 7.94
CA THR A 124 13.21 38.66 9.26
C THR A 124 14.02 39.41 10.30
N GLU A 125 15.17 39.98 9.92
CA GLU A 125 16.00 40.80 10.80
C GLU A 125 15.28 42.11 11.16
N SER A 126 14.65 42.75 10.18
CA SER A 126 13.83 43.95 10.39
C SER A 126 12.65 43.68 11.33
N LEU A 127 11.95 42.55 11.15
CA LEU A 127 10.91 42.10 12.08
C LEU A 127 11.46 41.87 13.49
N GLY A 128 12.62 41.20 13.59
CA GLY A 128 13.32 40.99 14.86
C GLY A 128 13.65 42.31 15.57
N TYR A 129 14.11 43.31 14.83
CA TYR A 129 14.37 44.65 15.35
C TYR A 129 13.10 45.33 15.90
N VAL A 130 11.96 45.18 15.23
CA VAL A 130 10.67 45.70 15.73
C VAL A 130 10.30 45.04 17.05
N PHE A 131 10.45 43.71 17.16
CA PHE A 131 10.16 42.99 18.40
C PHE A 131 11.16 43.30 19.53
N GLN A 132 12.44 43.57 19.23
CA GLN A 132 13.42 43.91 20.27
C GLN A 132 13.10 45.25 20.96
N HIS A 133 12.49 46.18 20.22
CA HIS A 133 12.14 47.49 20.77
C HIS A 133 11.00 47.40 21.80
N ILE A 134 10.30 46.27 21.87
CA ILE A 134 9.30 45.98 22.91
C ILE A 134 10.05 45.51 24.17
N ARG A 135 10.63 46.46 24.91
CA ARG A 135 11.24 46.18 26.22
C ARG A 135 10.15 46.07 27.28
N ILE A 136 9.79 44.84 27.65
CA ILE A 136 8.91 44.58 28.80
C ILE A 136 9.77 44.74 30.06
N SER A 137 9.63 45.88 30.75
CA SER A 137 10.22 46.05 32.08
C SER A 137 9.29 45.40 33.10
N SER A 138 9.60 44.17 33.52
CA SER A 138 8.93 43.58 34.69
C SER A 138 9.56 44.14 35.95
N GLN A 139 9.10 45.33 36.34
CA GLN A 139 9.41 45.87 37.65
C GLN A 139 8.67 44.99 38.68
N ARG A 140 9.39 44.12 39.39
CA ARG A 140 8.83 43.55 40.62
C ARG A 140 8.69 44.68 41.62
N LEU A 141 7.45 44.94 42.04
CA LEU A 141 7.20 45.87 43.12
C LEU A 141 8.01 45.42 44.34
N PRO A 142 8.68 46.35 45.05
CA PRO A 142 9.29 46.02 46.32
C PRO A 142 8.20 45.47 47.26
N ASP A 143 8.49 44.35 47.92
CA ASP A 143 7.62 43.70 48.91
C ASP A 143 7.45 44.64 50.12
N GLY A 144 6.61 45.66 49.95
CA GLY A 144 6.10 46.48 51.02
C GLY A 144 5.12 45.65 51.85
N PRO A 145 5.05 45.88 53.18
CA PRO A 145 4.23 45.08 54.10
C PRO A 145 2.70 45.21 53.91
N ASN A 146 2.22 45.69 52.76
CA ASN A 146 0.79 45.74 52.44
C ASN A 146 0.55 45.16 51.05
N ALA A 147 0.43 43.84 51.01
CA ALA A 147 -0.20 43.11 49.91
C ALA A 147 -1.66 43.57 49.80
N LYS A 148 -1.97 44.39 48.79
CA LYS A 148 -3.34 44.52 48.28
C LYS A 148 -3.29 44.60 46.76
N ASP A 149 -4.14 43.75 46.18
CA ASP A 149 -4.19 43.38 44.78
C ASP A 149 -4.62 44.56 43.91
N ASP A 150 -3.70 45.11 43.12
CA ASP A 150 -4.06 46.03 42.04
C ASP A 150 -3.37 45.59 40.75
N ALA A 151 -4.03 44.65 40.06
CA ALA A 151 -3.79 44.40 38.65
C ALA A 151 -4.53 45.47 37.83
N LEU A 152 -3.83 46.54 37.44
CA LEU A 152 -4.32 47.47 36.43
C LEU A 152 -3.66 47.15 35.08
N ILE A 153 -4.41 46.46 34.21
CA ILE A 153 -4.05 46.26 32.80
C ILE A 153 -4.68 47.41 32.02
N VAL A 154 -3.84 48.25 31.39
CA VAL A 154 -4.18 49.04 30.20
C VAL A 154 -3.06 48.92 29.20
#